data_AF-A0A521TG97-F1
#
_entry.id   AF-A0A521TG97-F1
#
_cell.length_a   1.000
_cell.length_b   1.000
_cell.length_c   1.000
_cell.angle_alpha   90.00
_cell.angle_beta   90.00
_cell.angle_gamma   90.00
#
_symmetry.space_group_name_H-M   'P 1'
#
loop_
_entity.id
_entity.type
_entity.pdbx_description
1 polymer ?
#
loop_
_entity_poly.entity_id
_entity_poly.type
_entity_poly.pdbx_seq_one_letter_code
_entity_poly.pdbx_strand_id
1 'polypeptide(L)'
;MNTPRFFKRAVAGAALALAISSGAPLGAAQIVEEGYVYHRGVVRVLQDYRLGPTDAVREATIIYGNVQIDGQVDWDLRVVFGELHLTKTAIVRGSVFVTAGNVTIDDGATIRRDLVVVGGTTTAPPTFAPGGEHVVLGNQWLGDTMRGVMPWLTRGLLWGRIIVPDIQWVWSVLFVFLILTLAINTLLHEPVGAFAATLSARPFSAFATGLLVLLLAGPVCALLAATVIGIAIIPFFLCAIVLAWITGKVGVLRWIGRTIFTRGAEPETRLQAIRSVSVGFLAISLLYMVPVVGIVTWAMIGVFGLGAATQHFLSGLRRERPPKPPKAPKAPAPAPTPGGEPVFAAAVPPESPMDYRHAAPEPPPPPPPPPTFAPGDLRAFPHAAFLDRLAALAIDLILIGVLTSIMVSSRRTFDDEPYFPMLFFAYCALFWAWQGTTIGGIVCNLRMVKADGKRLEFVDAFVRALGGVLSVAALGIGFLWILRDPQQQAWHDKIAGTIVVKVPRGTPLE
;
A
#
# COMPACT_ATOMS: atom_id res chain seq x y z
N MET A 1 -32.85 -27.88 -18.03
CA MET A 1 -33.10 -27.88 -16.57
C MET A 1 -33.64 -26.51 -16.17
N ASN A 2 -34.94 -26.41 -15.91
CA ASN A 2 -35.58 -25.17 -15.47
C ASN A 2 -35.06 -24.82 -14.07
N THR A 3 -34.29 -23.75 -13.93
CA THR A 3 -34.06 -23.13 -12.63
C THR A 3 -35.43 -22.77 -12.05
N PRO A 4 -35.78 -23.24 -10.84
CA PRO A 4 -37.11 -22.99 -10.29
C PRO A 4 -37.32 -21.48 -10.14
N ARG A 5 -38.49 -20.97 -10.55
CA ARG A 5 -38.89 -19.55 -10.43
C ARG A 5 -38.66 -18.97 -9.02
N PHE A 6 -38.64 -19.85 -8.01
CA PHE A 6 -38.28 -19.61 -6.62
C PHE A 6 -36.83 -19.13 -6.40
N PHE A 7 -35.84 -19.75 -7.05
CA PHE A 7 -34.42 -19.34 -6.93
C PHE A 7 -34.19 -17.93 -7.48
N LYS A 8 -34.89 -17.57 -8.57
CA LYS A 8 -34.86 -16.21 -9.13
C LYS A 8 -35.48 -15.17 -8.18
N ARG A 9 -36.50 -15.53 -7.39
CA ARG A 9 -37.14 -14.64 -6.41
C ARG A 9 -36.30 -14.45 -5.15
N ALA A 10 -35.67 -15.51 -4.64
CA ALA A 10 -34.77 -15.41 -3.48
C ALA A 10 -33.51 -14.58 -3.78
N VAL A 11 -32.89 -14.79 -4.95
CA VAL A 11 -31.76 -13.99 -5.42
C VAL A 11 -32.18 -12.55 -5.75
N ALA A 12 -33.36 -12.34 -6.34
CA ALA A 12 -33.90 -11.01 -6.57
C ALA A 12 -34.23 -10.28 -5.26
N GLY A 13 -34.73 -10.97 -4.23
CA GLY A 13 -34.99 -10.40 -2.90
C GLY A 13 -33.70 -9.99 -2.18
N ALA A 14 -32.65 -10.81 -2.25
CA ALA A 14 -31.32 -10.47 -1.73
C ALA A 14 -30.67 -9.30 -2.51
N ALA A 15 -30.81 -9.27 -3.83
CA ALA A 15 -30.33 -8.18 -4.67
C ALA A 15 -31.13 -6.88 -4.44
N LEU A 16 -32.44 -6.98 -4.19
CA LEU A 16 -33.32 -5.85 -3.87
C LEU A 16 -33.04 -5.30 -2.47
N ALA A 17 -32.72 -6.15 -1.49
CA ALA A 17 -32.26 -5.74 -0.17
C ALA A 17 -30.92 -4.98 -0.22
N LEU A 18 -30.03 -5.33 -1.16
CA LEU A 18 -28.82 -4.55 -1.45
C LEU A 18 -29.14 -3.22 -2.17
N ALA A 19 -30.10 -3.22 -3.09
CA ALA A 19 -30.41 -2.08 -3.97
C ALA A 19 -31.25 -0.95 -3.32
N ILE A 20 -32.05 -1.25 -2.28
CA ILE A 20 -32.92 -0.25 -1.63
C ILE A 20 -32.19 0.59 -0.55
N SER A 21 -30.90 0.35 -0.32
CA SER A 21 -30.05 1.16 0.59
C SER A 21 -29.85 2.64 0.16
N SER A 22 -30.47 3.09 -0.94
CA SER A 22 -30.29 4.43 -1.52
C SER A 22 -31.46 5.41 -1.31
N GLY A 23 -32.48 5.06 -0.52
CA GLY A 23 -33.64 5.95 -0.27
C GLY A 23 -33.40 6.98 0.85
N ALA A 24 -33.38 8.26 0.49
CA ALA A 24 -33.19 9.42 1.39
C ALA A 24 -34.24 9.54 2.53
N PRO A 25 -33.90 10.16 3.68
CA PRO A 25 -34.79 10.27 4.83
C PRO A 25 -35.82 11.40 4.64
N LEU A 26 -37.11 11.10 4.83
CA LEU A 26 -38.19 12.09 4.86
C LEU A 26 -38.85 12.12 6.26
N GLY A 27 -38.59 13.21 7.00
CA GLY A 27 -39.44 13.83 8.03
C GLY A 27 -40.08 12.95 9.11
N ALA A 28 -39.59 13.09 10.35
CA ALA A 28 -40.16 12.49 11.55
C ALA A 28 -41.49 13.16 11.95
N ALA A 29 -42.58 12.40 11.92
CA ALA A 29 -43.84 12.77 12.57
C ALA A 29 -44.40 11.52 13.26
N GLN A 30 -44.66 11.63 14.56
CA GLN A 30 -45.26 10.59 15.41
C GLN A 30 -46.78 10.66 15.29
N ILE A 31 -47.44 9.53 15.10
CA ILE A 31 -48.90 9.42 15.15
C ILE A 31 -49.21 8.36 16.22
N VAL A 32 -50.01 8.72 17.22
CA VAL A 32 -50.41 7.82 18.31
C VAL A 32 -51.83 7.34 18.00
N GLU A 33 -52.00 6.05 17.77
CA GLU A 33 -53.32 5.44 17.57
C GLU A 33 -53.30 4.02 18.17
N GLU A 34 -54.39 3.60 18.82
CA GLU A 34 -54.56 2.26 19.42
C GLU A 34 -53.52 1.80 20.46
N GLY A 35 -52.99 2.72 21.27
CA GLY A 35 -52.08 2.35 22.37
C GLY A 35 -50.67 1.91 21.93
N TYR A 36 -50.38 1.98 20.63
CA TYR A 36 -49.04 1.81 20.07
C TYR A 36 -48.46 3.15 19.59
N VAL A 37 -47.17 3.38 19.87
CA VAL A 37 -46.44 4.52 19.31
C VAL A 37 -45.94 4.13 17.92
N TYR A 38 -46.50 4.72 16.86
CA TYR A 38 -46.10 4.41 15.50
C TYR A 38 -44.84 5.17 15.08
N HIS A 39 -43.81 4.41 14.74
CA HIS A 39 -42.59 4.88 14.10
C HIS A 39 -42.65 4.62 12.58
N ARG A 40 -42.40 5.66 11.77
CA ARG A 40 -42.12 5.49 10.33
C ARG A 40 -40.84 4.68 10.13
N GLY A 41 -40.57 4.26 8.89
CA GLY A 41 -39.47 3.35 8.55
C GLY A 41 -38.14 3.69 9.21
N VAL A 42 -37.54 2.72 9.90
CA VAL A 42 -36.28 2.89 10.63
C VAL A 42 -35.15 2.29 9.81
N VAL A 43 -34.13 3.09 9.50
CA VAL A 43 -32.87 2.61 8.93
C VAL A 43 -31.76 2.88 9.93
N ARG A 44 -31.05 1.84 10.38
CA ARG A 44 -29.89 1.95 11.27
C ARG A 44 -28.69 1.26 10.67
N VAL A 45 -27.53 1.91 10.79
CA VAL A 45 -26.25 1.38 10.31
C VAL A 45 -25.26 1.44 11.47
N LEU A 46 -24.58 0.34 11.77
CA LEU A 46 -23.60 0.24 12.88
C LEU A 46 -24.20 0.52 14.27
N GLN A 47 -25.52 0.40 14.41
CA GLN A 47 -26.25 0.70 15.64
C GLN A 47 -27.27 -0.37 15.94
N ASP A 48 -27.35 -0.74 17.22
CA ASP A 48 -28.37 -1.66 17.72
C ASP A 48 -29.77 -1.02 17.67
N TYR A 49 -30.77 -1.86 17.50
CA TYR A 49 -32.17 -1.46 17.48
C TYR A 49 -33.00 -2.28 18.45
N ARG A 50 -33.75 -1.60 19.32
CA ARG A 50 -34.74 -2.22 20.18
C ARG A 50 -36.09 -1.56 19.97
N LEU A 51 -37.10 -2.37 19.65
CA LEU A 51 -38.49 -1.93 19.58
C LEU A 51 -39.21 -2.40 20.84
N GLY A 52 -39.78 -1.48 21.62
CA GLY A 52 -40.50 -1.80 22.85
C GLY A 52 -41.84 -2.52 22.59
N PRO A 53 -42.42 -3.17 23.61
CA PRO A 53 -43.64 -3.97 23.48
C PRO A 53 -44.89 -3.15 23.14
N THR A 54 -44.87 -1.85 23.41
CA THR A 54 -45.96 -0.90 23.07
C THR A 54 -45.65 -0.07 21.83
N ASP A 55 -44.58 -0.39 21.10
CA ASP A 55 -44.16 0.39 19.94
C ASP A 55 -44.45 -0.39 18.66
N ALA A 56 -44.90 0.33 17.64
CA ALA A 56 -45.12 -0.23 16.31
C ALA A 56 -44.22 0.48 15.30
N VAL A 57 -43.57 -0.27 14.41
CA VAL A 57 -42.75 0.31 13.35
C VAL A 57 -43.25 -0.16 11.98
N ARG A 58 -43.30 0.78 11.02
CA ARG A 58 -43.77 0.45 9.68
C ARG A 58 -42.85 -0.55 8.99
N GLU A 59 -41.56 -0.25 8.94
CA GLU A 59 -40.52 -1.09 8.35
C GLU A 59 -39.21 -0.84 9.10
N ALA A 60 -38.32 -1.83 9.17
CA ALA A 60 -37.04 -1.65 9.83
C ALA A 60 -35.93 -2.31 9.00
N THR A 61 -34.88 -1.55 8.69
CA THR A 61 -33.68 -2.03 7.99
C THR A 61 -32.46 -1.73 8.85
N ILE A 62 -31.84 -2.76 9.40
CA ILE A 62 -30.66 -2.65 10.23
C ILE A 62 -29.49 -3.31 9.50
N ILE A 63 -28.45 -2.53 9.27
CA ILE A 63 -27.19 -2.99 8.69
C ILE A 63 -26.16 -2.93 9.80
N TYR A 64 -25.61 -4.09 10.15
CA TYR A 64 -24.54 -4.20 11.14
C TYR A 64 -24.98 -3.76 12.54
N GLY A 65 -25.82 -4.55 13.20
CA GLY A 65 -26.31 -4.27 14.55
C GLY A 65 -27.20 -5.39 15.09
N ASN A 66 -27.33 -5.46 16.39
CA ASN A 66 -28.24 -6.39 17.05
C ASN A 66 -29.65 -5.78 17.10
N VAL A 67 -30.64 -6.62 16.81
CA VAL A 67 -32.04 -6.21 16.70
C VAL A 67 -32.87 -7.02 17.67
N GLN A 68 -33.50 -6.34 18.63
CA GLN A 68 -34.49 -6.96 19.51
C GLN A 68 -35.86 -6.34 19.24
N ILE A 69 -36.82 -7.15 18.83
CA ILE A 69 -38.19 -6.72 18.57
C ILE A 69 -39.09 -7.29 19.66
N ASP A 70 -39.64 -6.40 20.50
CA ASP A 70 -40.65 -6.73 21.49
C ASP A 70 -42.07 -6.32 21.03
N GLY A 71 -42.18 -5.37 20.10
CA GLY A 71 -43.45 -4.81 19.60
C GLY A 71 -43.89 -5.28 18.21
N GLN A 72 -44.62 -4.42 17.49
CA GLN A 72 -45.22 -4.76 16.20
C GLN A 72 -44.45 -4.17 15.00
N VAL A 73 -44.21 -4.98 13.97
CA VAL A 73 -43.66 -4.53 12.67
C VAL A 73 -44.71 -4.74 11.59
N ASP A 74 -45.17 -3.68 10.94
CA ASP A 74 -46.30 -3.77 9.99
C ASP A 74 -45.93 -4.31 8.60
N TRP A 75 -44.71 -4.00 8.14
CA TRP A 75 -44.18 -4.45 6.85
C TRP A 75 -42.93 -5.30 7.08
N ASP A 76 -41.87 -5.03 6.32
CA ASP A 76 -40.72 -5.90 6.23
C ASP A 76 -39.65 -5.50 7.24
N LEU A 77 -39.02 -6.53 7.81
CA LEU A 77 -37.88 -6.42 8.69
C LEU A 77 -36.65 -6.96 7.96
N ARG A 78 -35.66 -6.10 7.75
CA ARG A 78 -34.41 -6.43 7.05
C ARG A 78 -33.25 -6.29 8.02
N VAL A 79 -32.48 -7.36 8.20
CA VAL A 79 -31.26 -7.37 9.02
C VAL A 79 -30.10 -7.89 8.18
N VAL A 80 -29.06 -7.09 8.04
CA VAL A 80 -27.86 -7.44 7.26
C VAL A 80 -26.67 -7.44 8.20
N PHE A 81 -25.96 -8.56 8.33
CA PHE A 81 -24.82 -8.74 9.24
C PHE A 81 -25.13 -8.42 10.72
N GLY A 82 -26.06 -9.14 11.34
CA GLY A 82 -26.44 -8.92 12.75
C GLY A 82 -27.19 -10.08 13.38
N GLU A 83 -27.55 -9.95 14.66
CA GLU A 83 -28.43 -10.90 15.36
C GLU A 83 -29.82 -10.30 15.50
N LEU A 84 -30.84 -11.07 15.10
CA LEU A 84 -32.25 -10.72 15.26
C LEU A 84 -32.87 -11.61 16.36
N HIS A 85 -33.37 -10.99 17.41
CA HIS A 85 -34.14 -11.66 18.46
C HIS A 85 -35.59 -11.16 18.43
N LEU A 86 -36.50 -12.06 18.10
CA LEU A 86 -37.94 -11.84 18.20
C LEU A 86 -38.42 -12.40 19.53
N THR A 87 -38.91 -11.55 20.43
CA THR A 87 -39.38 -11.99 21.75
C THR A 87 -40.85 -12.41 21.71
N LYS A 88 -41.38 -12.89 22.84
CA LYS A 88 -42.73 -13.50 22.92
C LYS A 88 -43.87 -12.59 22.47
N THR A 89 -43.70 -11.28 22.55
CA THR A 89 -44.72 -10.28 22.16
C THR A 89 -44.51 -9.75 20.73
N ALA A 90 -43.47 -10.23 20.02
CA ALA A 90 -43.13 -9.75 18.69
C ALA A 90 -44.16 -10.19 17.64
N ILE A 91 -44.72 -9.23 16.92
CA ILE A 91 -45.65 -9.48 15.81
C ILE A 91 -45.11 -8.82 14.55
N VAL A 92 -44.61 -9.61 13.61
CA VAL A 92 -44.17 -9.13 12.29
C VAL A 92 -45.24 -9.47 11.25
N ARG A 93 -45.94 -8.46 10.75
CA ARG A 93 -47.00 -8.60 9.76
C ARG A 93 -46.48 -8.78 8.33
N GLY A 94 -45.30 -8.27 8.00
CA GLY A 94 -44.64 -8.48 6.70
C GLY A 94 -43.64 -9.63 6.71
N SER A 95 -42.64 -9.55 5.82
CA SER A 95 -41.61 -10.58 5.65
C SER A 95 -40.33 -10.22 6.39
N VAL A 96 -39.64 -11.22 6.93
CA VAL A 96 -38.35 -11.07 7.61
C VAL A 96 -37.23 -11.56 6.70
N PHE A 97 -36.28 -10.68 6.41
CA PHE A 97 -35.10 -10.99 5.61
C PHE A 97 -33.84 -10.78 6.45
N VAL A 98 -33.10 -11.86 6.69
CA VAL A 98 -31.83 -11.81 7.40
C VAL A 98 -30.71 -12.30 6.50
N THR A 99 -29.75 -11.42 6.20
CA THR A 99 -28.59 -11.72 5.36
C THR A 99 -27.33 -11.73 6.21
N ALA A 100 -26.59 -12.83 6.18
CA ALA A 100 -25.37 -13.07 6.95
C ALA A 100 -25.52 -12.79 8.45
N GLY A 101 -26.64 -13.23 9.05
CA GLY A 101 -26.99 -12.96 10.44
C GLY A 101 -27.81 -14.09 11.08
N ASN A 102 -27.87 -14.12 12.41
CA ASN A 102 -28.59 -15.16 13.16
C ASN A 102 -29.98 -14.68 13.55
N VAL A 103 -30.95 -15.60 13.59
CA VAL A 103 -32.33 -15.32 14.01
C VAL A 103 -32.70 -16.22 15.17
N THR A 104 -33.01 -15.64 16.31
CA THR A 104 -33.59 -16.33 17.47
C THR A 104 -35.04 -15.90 17.63
N ILE A 105 -35.94 -16.87 17.71
CA ILE A 105 -37.38 -16.64 17.82
C ILE A 105 -37.83 -17.25 19.14
N ASP A 106 -38.48 -16.47 20.01
CA ASP A 106 -39.04 -16.95 21.26
C ASP A 106 -40.46 -17.52 21.05
N ASP A 107 -40.89 -18.38 21.98
CA ASP A 107 -42.23 -18.96 21.98
C ASP A 107 -43.32 -17.89 22.19
N GLY A 108 -44.17 -17.68 21.18
CA GLY A 108 -45.18 -16.61 21.11
C GLY A 108 -44.94 -15.57 20.02
N ALA A 109 -43.71 -15.48 19.48
CA ALA A 109 -43.42 -14.59 18.36
C ALA A 109 -44.12 -15.05 17.08
N THR A 110 -44.66 -14.10 16.29
CA THR A 110 -45.39 -14.42 15.05
C THR A 110 -44.83 -13.67 13.85
N ILE A 111 -44.62 -14.39 12.74
CA ILE A 111 -44.28 -13.83 11.43
C ILE A 111 -45.40 -14.21 10.46
N ARG A 112 -46.12 -13.23 9.92
CA ARG A 112 -47.30 -13.49 9.08
C ARG A 112 -46.99 -13.85 7.62
N ARG A 113 -45.85 -13.41 7.09
CA ARG A 113 -45.42 -13.72 5.72
C ARG A 113 -44.18 -14.61 5.73
N ASP A 114 -43.17 -14.25 4.96
CA ASP A 114 -42.01 -15.12 4.71
C ASP A 114 -40.91 -14.87 5.72
N LEU A 115 -40.20 -15.93 6.10
CA LEU A 115 -38.94 -15.87 6.84
C LEU A 115 -37.82 -16.37 5.93
N VAL A 116 -36.96 -15.45 5.50
CA VAL A 116 -35.82 -15.75 4.64
C VAL A 116 -34.53 -15.43 5.38
N VAL A 117 -33.72 -16.45 5.64
CA VAL A 117 -32.42 -16.34 6.29
C VAL A 117 -31.35 -16.85 5.33
N VAL A 118 -30.45 -15.97 4.89
CA VAL A 118 -29.37 -16.29 3.95
C VAL A 118 -28.03 -16.15 4.67
N GLY A 119 -27.21 -17.19 4.68
CA GLY A 119 -25.85 -17.14 5.24
C GLY A 119 -25.76 -17.11 6.77
N GLY A 120 -26.82 -17.49 7.49
CA GLY A 120 -26.83 -17.57 8.95
C GLY A 120 -27.77 -18.66 9.49
N THR A 121 -27.95 -18.71 10.81
CA THR A 121 -28.75 -19.76 11.47
C THR A 121 -30.07 -19.24 12.01
N THR A 122 -31.08 -20.10 12.03
CA THR A 122 -32.38 -19.84 12.67
C THR A 122 -32.57 -20.78 13.84
N THR A 123 -32.81 -20.25 15.03
CA THR A 123 -33.20 -21.00 16.23
C THR A 123 -34.63 -20.61 16.58
N ALA A 124 -35.57 -21.52 16.35
CA ALA A 124 -36.99 -21.31 16.60
C ALA A 124 -37.61 -22.52 17.32
N PRO A 125 -38.69 -22.34 18.10
CA PRO A 125 -39.41 -23.44 18.74
C PRO A 125 -39.95 -24.43 17.70
N PRO A 126 -40.11 -25.72 18.04
CA PRO A 126 -40.65 -26.72 17.10
C PRO A 126 -42.07 -26.40 16.61
N THR A 127 -42.81 -25.59 17.38
CA THR A 127 -44.17 -25.14 17.11
C THR A 127 -44.23 -23.91 16.20
N PHE A 128 -43.09 -23.28 15.93
CA PHE A 128 -43.03 -22.05 15.15
C PHE A 128 -43.13 -22.34 13.64
N ALA A 129 -44.17 -21.81 13.01
CA ALA A 129 -44.34 -21.81 11.58
C ALA A 129 -44.68 -20.38 11.12
N PRO A 130 -43.90 -19.77 10.21
CA PRO A 130 -44.29 -18.51 9.60
C PRO A 130 -45.55 -18.72 8.73
N GLY A 131 -46.34 -17.65 8.55
CA GLY A 131 -47.57 -17.72 7.74
C GLY A 131 -47.31 -17.86 6.23
N GLY A 132 -46.09 -17.58 5.77
CA GLY A 132 -45.62 -17.76 4.38
C GLY A 132 -44.52 -18.82 4.27
N GLU A 133 -43.54 -18.59 3.40
CA GLU A 133 -42.44 -19.55 3.19
C GLU A 133 -41.35 -19.42 4.26
N HIS A 134 -40.83 -20.57 4.73
CA HIS A 134 -39.68 -20.63 5.64
C HIS A 134 -38.44 -21.09 4.85
N VAL A 135 -37.56 -20.15 4.50
CA VAL A 135 -36.40 -20.38 3.64
C VAL A 135 -35.12 -20.05 4.40
N VAL A 136 -34.42 -21.09 4.85
CA VAL A 136 -33.10 -20.94 5.50
C VAL A 136 -32.02 -21.44 4.55
N LEU A 137 -31.37 -20.50 3.86
CA LEU A 137 -30.24 -20.73 2.96
C LEU A 137 -28.93 -20.47 3.71
N GLY A 138 -28.58 -21.38 4.62
CA GLY A 138 -27.34 -21.29 5.40
C GLY A 138 -26.97 -22.63 6.01
N ASN A 139 -25.70 -23.01 5.90
CA ASN A 139 -25.16 -24.14 6.68
C ASN A 139 -24.79 -23.62 8.08
N GLN A 140 -25.14 -24.35 9.15
CA GLN A 140 -24.79 -24.00 10.54
C GLN A 140 -23.30 -23.65 10.68
N TRP A 141 -22.44 -24.40 9.97
CA TRP A 141 -21.00 -24.16 9.92
C TRP A 141 -20.62 -22.74 9.48
N LEU A 142 -21.32 -22.16 8.50
CA LEU A 142 -21.03 -20.81 8.02
C LEU A 142 -21.42 -19.76 9.06
N GLY A 143 -22.57 -19.93 9.72
CA GLY A 143 -23.02 -19.06 10.82
C GLY A 143 -22.07 -19.10 12.02
N ASP A 144 -21.61 -20.30 12.41
CA ASP A 144 -20.64 -20.49 13.49
C ASP A 144 -19.28 -19.87 13.16
N THR A 145 -18.81 -20.05 11.91
CA THR A 145 -17.57 -19.45 11.44
C THR A 145 -17.67 -17.92 11.47
N MET A 146 -18.79 -17.35 11.01
CA MET A 146 -19.01 -15.89 11.06
C MET A 146 -19.06 -15.37 12.49
N ARG A 147 -19.70 -16.07 13.44
CA ARG A 147 -19.67 -15.73 14.87
C ARG A 147 -18.26 -15.73 15.45
N GLY A 148 -17.41 -16.69 15.03
CA GLY A 148 -16.02 -16.78 15.48
C GLY A 148 -15.09 -15.71 14.89
N VAL A 149 -15.33 -15.33 13.63
CA VAL A 149 -14.47 -14.38 12.87
C VAL A 149 -14.90 -12.93 13.09
N MET A 150 -16.18 -12.65 13.26
CA MET A 150 -16.70 -11.28 13.40
C MET A 150 -16.01 -10.51 14.53
N PRO A 151 -15.84 -11.03 15.77
CA PRO A 151 -15.05 -10.39 16.81
C PRO A 151 -13.63 -10.00 16.42
N TRP A 152 -12.95 -10.85 15.63
CA TRP A 152 -11.59 -10.60 15.17
C TRP A 152 -11.56 -9.49 14.11
N LEU A 153 -12.56 -9.44 13.22
CA LEU A 153 -12.69 -8.38 12.23
C LEU A 153 -12.93 -7.02 12.90
N THR A 154 -13.89 -6.98 13.83
CA THR A 154 -14.37 -5.73 14.44
C THR A 154 -13.41 -5.14 15.46
N ARG A 155 -12.82 -5.99 16.32
CA ARG A 155 -11.91 -5.58 17.40
C ARG A 155 -10.44 -5.69 17.03
N GLY A 156 -10.14 -6.42 15.96
CA GLY A 156 -8.79 -6.63 15.45
C GLY A 156 -8.54 -5.79 14.19
N LEU A 157 -8.93 -6.34 13.04
CA LEU A 157 -8.50 -5.84 11.74
C LEU A 157 -8.88 -4.37 11.50
N LEU A 158 -10.10 -3.96 11.86
CA LEU A 158 -10.56 -2.57 11.70
C LEU A 158 -9.74 -1.56 12.51
N TRP A 159 -9.18 -1.97 13.63
CA TRP A 159 -8.32 -1.13 14.49
C TRP A 159 -6.83 -1.27 14.14
N GLY A 160 -6.51 -1.95 13.03
CA GLY A 160 -5.16 -2.25 12.62
C GLY A 160 -4.41 -3.22 13.54
N ARG A 161 -5.15 -4.02 14.31
CA ARG A 161 -4.63 -5.04 15.22
C ARG A 161 -4.79 -6.41 14.58
N ILE A 162 -3.69 -7.01 14.17
CA ILE A 162 -3.71 -8.30 13.47
C ILE A 162 -3.98 -9.45 14.44
N ILE A 163 -3.37 -9.39 15.64
CA ILE A 163 -3.52 -10.42 16.66
C ILE A 163 -4.35 -9.87 17.82
N VAL A 164 -5.52 -10.46 18.03
CA VAL A 164 -6.40 -10.18 19.17
C VAL A 164 -6.19 -11.28 20.22
N PRO A 165 -5.54 -10.99 21.36
CA PRO A 165 -5.19 -11.99 22.38
C PRO A 165 -6.42 -12.54 23.12
N ASP A 166 -7.53 -11.80 23.13
CA ASP A 166 -8.78 -12.20 23.79
C ASP A 166 -9.46 -13.38 23.09
N ILE A 167 -9.11 -13.66 21.83
CA ILE A 167 -9.76 -14.66 20.98
C ILE A 167 -8.92 -15.95 20.97
N GLN A 168 -9.49 -17.04 21.48
CA GLN A 168 -8.76 -18.30 21.68
C GLN A 168 -8.25 -18.94 20.38
N TRP A 169 -9.06 -18.96 19.32
CA TRP A 169 -8.67 -19.59 18.04
C TRP A 169 -7.48 -18.89 17.36
N VAL A 170 -7.27 -17.59 17.65
CA VAL A 170 -6.13 -16.81 17.13
C VAL A 170 -4.81 -17.43 17.60
N TRP A 171 -4.75 -17.96 18.82
CA TRP A 171 -3.57 -18.64 19.36
C TRP A 171 -3.29 -19.97 18.66
N SER A 172 -4.33 -20.73 18.31
CA SER A 172 -4.18 -21.95 17.51
C SER A 172 -3.60 -21.63 16.12
N VAL A 173 -4.12 -20.57 15.48
CA VAL A 173 -3.59 -20.08 14.20
C VAL A 173 -2.14 -19.61 14.35
N LEU A 174 -1.82 -18.86 15.41
CA LEU A 174 -0.46 -18.44 15.72
C LEU A 174 0.51 -19.63 15.85
N PHE A 175 0.08 -20.68 16.56
CA PHE A 175 0.87 -21.89 16.75
C PHE A 175 1.12 -22.64 15.44
N VAL A 176 0.11 -22.75 14.57
CA VAL A 176 0.27 -23.30 13.22
C VAL A 176 1.26 -22.48 12.40
N PHE A 177 1.16 -21.14 12.44
CA PHE A 177 2.12 -20.26 11.76
C PHE A 177 3.55 -20.40 12.31
N LEU A 178 3.71 -20.59 13.62
CA LEU A 178 5.01 -20.87 14.23
C LEU A 178 5.60 -22.17 13.68
N ILE A 179 4.82 -23.26 13.67
CA ILE A 179 5.27 -24.56 13.12
C ILE A 179 5.66 -24.41 11.65
N LEU A 180 4.83 -23.77 10.83
CA LEU A 180 5.11 -23.55 9.41
C LEU A 180 6.39 -22.73 9.20
N THR A 181 6.57 -21.67 10.00
CA THR A 181 7.76 -20.81 9.95
C THR A 181 9.01 -21.60 10.32
N LEU A 182 8.93 -22.44 11.34
CA LEU A 182 10.04 -23.32 11.74
C LEU A 182 10.34 -24.37 10.68
N ALA A 183 9.32 -24.97 10.06
CA ALA A 183 9.48 -25.92 8.97
C ALA A 183 10.16 -25.27 7.75
N ILE A 184 9.77 -24.05 7.37
CA ILE A 184 10.42 -23.32 6.29
C ILE A 184 11.88 -23.02 6.64
N ASN A 185 12.17 -22.58 7.87
CA ASN A 185 13.54 -22.32 8.32
C ASN A 185 14.41 -23.59 8.36
N THR A 186 13.86 -24.75 8.68
CA THR A 186 14.62 -26.01 8.70
C THR A 186 14.84 -26.58 7.31
N LEU A 187 13.84 -26.52 6.43
CA LEU A 187 13.93 -26.96 5.04
C LEU A 187 14.84 -26.06 4.21
N LEU A 188 14.72 -24.74 4.40
CA LEU A 188 15.46 -23.71 3.65
C LEU A 188 16.50 -23.00 4.52
N HIS A 189 17.24 -23.77 5.32
CA HIS A 189 18.18 -23.24 6.30
C HIS A 189 19.22 -22.29 5.70
N GLU A 190 19.81 -22.65 4.54
CA GLU A 190 20.81 -21.84 3.85
C GLU A 190 20.21 -20.56 3.22
N PRO A 191 19.15 -20.62 2.39
CA PRO A 191 18.51 -19.41 1.86
C PRO A 191 18.06 -18.44 2.95
N VAL A 192 17.39 -18.94 3.99
CA VAL A 192 16.88 -18.12 5.10
C VAL A 192 18.03 -17.47 5.88
N GLY A 193 19.12 -18.19 6.09
CA GLY A 193 20.34 -17.64 6.69
C GLY A 193 20.97 -16.53 5.84
N ALA A 194 21.02 -16.72 4.52
CA ALA A 194 21.54 -15.71 3.59
C ALA A 194 20.67 -14.45 3.52
N PHE A 195 19.34 -14.60 3.58
CA PHE A 195 18.42 -13.45 3.66
C PHE A 195 18.65 -12.66 4.94
N ALA A 196 18.75 -13.35 6.08
CA ALA A 196 19.10 -12.71 7.34
C ALA A 196 20.44 -11.97 7.20
N ALA A 197 21.51 -12.61 6.72
CA ALA A 197 22.81 -11.96 6.50
C ALA A 197 22.73 -10.68 5.65
N THR A 198 21.95 -10.72 4.56
CA THR A 198 21.71 -9.57 3.67
C THR A 198 21.06 -8.40 4.43
N LEU A 199 20.09 -8.68 5.31
CA LEU A 199 19.42 -7.67 6.13
C LEU A 199 20.34 -7.00 7.16
N SER A 200 21.32 -7.72 7.74
CA SER A 200 22.31 -7.04 8.61
C SER A 200 23.32 -6.23 7.81
N ALA A 201 23.71 -6.69 6.63
CA ALA A 201 24.71 -6.00 5.84
C ALA A 201 24.17 -4.70 5.22
N ARG A 202 22.93 -4.73 4.67
CA ARG A 202 22.38 -3.63 3.87
C ARG A 202 20.85 -3.49 4.04
N PRO A 203 20.35 -3.11 5.23
CA PRO A 203 18.92 -3.07 5.51
C PRO A 203 18.14 -2.10 4.60
N PHE A 204 18.66 -0.88 4.40
CA PHE A 204 18.00 0.11 3.53
C PHE A 204 17.93 -0.34 2.07
N SER A 205 18.96 -1.02 1.58
CA SER A 205 18.99 -1.54 0.21
C SER A 205 17.99 -2.67 0.03
N ALA A 206 17.89 -3.57 1.01
CA ALA A 206 16.88 -4.63 1.02
C ALA A 206 15.47 -4.03 1.01
N PHE A 207 15.17 -3.06 1.88
CA PHE A 207 13.88 -2.37 1.89
C PHE A 207 13.55 -1.73 0.53
N ALA A 208 14.48 -0.94 -0.03
CA ALA A 208 14.27 -0.27 -1.31
C ALA A 208 14.06 -1.26 -2.45
N THR A 209 14.80 -2.38 -2.45
CA THR A 209 14.65 -3.44 -3.47
C THR A 209 13.31 -4.15 -3.33
N GLY A 210 12.86 -4.45 -2.11
CA GLY A 210 11.57 -5.09 -1.88
C GLY A 210 10.41 -4.19 -2.32
N LEU A 211 10.50 -2.90 -2.01
CA LEU A 211 9.52 -1.91 -2.45
C LEU A 211 9.52 -1.76 -3.97
N LEU A 212 10.69 -1.71 -4.58
CA LEU A 212 10.87 -1.68 -6.03
C LEU A 212 10.18 -2.86 -6.72
N VAL A 213 10.38 -4.07 -6.21
CA VAL A 213 9.75 -5.29 -6.75
C VAL A 213 8.23 -5.21 -6.61
N LEU A 214 7.72 -4.75 -5.46
CA LEU A 214 6.29 -4.61 -5.26
C LEU A 214 5.66 -3.59 -6.23
N LEU A 215 6.31 -2.45 -6.44
CA LEU A 215 5.86 -1.41 -7.37
C LEU A 215 5.92 -1.87 -8.83
N LEU A 216 6.97 -2.62 -9.22
CA LEU A 216 7.16 -3.13 -10.57
C LEU A 216 6.35 -4.41 -10.86
N ALA A 217 5.89 -5.14 -9.85
CA ALA A 217 5.13 -6.37 -10.05
C ALA A 217 3.86 -6.10 -10.88
N GLY A 218 3.11 -5.05 -10.56
CA GLY A 218 1.90 -4.67 -11.30
C GLY A 218 2.15 -4.36 -12.79
N PRO A 219 3.04 -3.41 -13.12
CA PRO A 219 3.38 -3.09 -14.51
C PRO A 219 3.97 -4.28 -15.28
N VAL A 220 4.81 -5.10 -14.62
CA VAL A 220 5.36 -6.31 -15.24
C VAL A 220 4.25 -7.32 -15.54
N CYS A 221 3.32 -7.55 -14.61
CA CYS A 221 2.16 -8.40 -14.85
C CYS A 221 1.28 -7.86 -15.99
N ALA A 222 1.06 -6.54 -16.06
CA ALA A 222 0.30 -5.92 -17.15
C ALA A 222 1.01 -6.08 -18.51
N LEU A 223 2.33 -5.89 -18.56
CA LEU A 223 3.13 -6.07 -19.77
C LEU A 223 3.13 -7.54 -20.21
N LEU A 224 3.25 -8.48 -19.27
CA LEU A 224 3.14 -9.90 -19.53
C LEU A 224 1.74 -10.23 -20.06
N ALA A 225 0.68 -9.67 -19.47
CA ALA A 225 -0.70 -9.90 -19.89
C ALA A 225 -0.98 -9.38 -21.31
N ALA A 226 -0.26 -8.34 -21.76
CA ALA A 226 -0.36 -7.84 -23.13
C ALA A 226 0.19 -8.83 -24.18
N THR A 227 0.91 -9.87 -23.76
CA THR A 227 1.44 -10.91 -24.64
C THR A 227 0.76 -12.25 -24.38
N VAL A 228 0.40 -13.00 -25.43
CA VAL A 228 -0.22 -14.33 -25.29
C VAL A 228 0.68 -15.28 -24.47
N ILE A 229 2.00 -15.20 -24.71
CA ILE A 229 3.00 -15.97 -23.95
C ILE A 229 3.06 -15.51 -22.49
N GLY A 230 3.03 -14.21 -22.24
CA GLY A 230 3.15 -13.66 -20.90
C GLY A 230 1.96 -13.98 -20.00
N ILE A 231 0.73 -14.11 -20.54
CA ILE A 231 -0.43 -14.60 -19.75
C ILE A 231 -0.11 -15.96 -19.10
N ALA A 232 0.55 -16.86 -19.83
CA ALA A 232 0.95 -18.16 -19.29
C ALA A 232 2.06 -18.05 -18.22
N ILE A 233 2.88 -17.01 -18.26
CA ILE A 233 4.00 -16.78 -17.31
C ILE A 233 3.53 -16.12 -16.01
N ILE A 234 2.48 -15.29 -16.05
CA ILE A 234 1.94 -14.57 -14.88
C ILE A 234 1.74 -15.46 -13.65
N PRO A 235 1.07 -16.63 -13.70
CA PRO A 235 0.87 -17.45 -12.51
C PRO A 235 2.20 -17.92 -11.90
N PHE A 236 3.20 -18.27 -12.73
CA PHE A 236 4.52 -18.68 -12.25
C PHE A 236 5.29 -17.51 -11.64
N PHE A 237 5.21 -16.33 -12.25
CA PHE A 237 5.83 -15.11 -11.73
C PHE A 237 5.25 -14.71 -10.37
N LEU A 238 3.92 -14.72 -10.23
CA LEU A 238 3.25 -14.44 -8.97
C LEU A 238 3.60 -15.48 -7.91
N CYS A 239 3.60 -16.77 -8.26
CA CYS A 239 4.06 -17.83 -7.36
C CYS A 239 5.50 -17.60 -6.88
N ALA A 240 6.42 -17.21 -7.78
CA ALA A 240 7.81 -16.91 -7.42
C ALA A 240 7.91 -15.72 -6.45
N ILE A 241 7.15 -14.64 -6.67
CA ILE A 241 7.09 -13.50 -5.75
C ILE A 241 6.53 -13.92 -4.38
N VAL A 242 5.45 -14.70 -4.36
CA VAL A 242 4.83 -15.16 -3.11
C VAL A 242 5.79 -16.07 -2.32
N LEU A 243 6.48 -16.99 -2.98
CA LEU A 243 7.49 -17.85 -2.35
C LEU A 243 8.67 -17.04 -1.82
N ALA A 244 9.16 -16.06 -2.58
CA ALA A 244 10.21 -15.14 -2.14
C ALA A 244 9.76 -14.28 -0.94
N TRP A 245 8.50 -13.83 -0.95
CA TRP A 245 7.91 -13.06 0.15
C TRP A 245 7.78 -13.89 1.43
N ILE A 246 7.24 -15.12 1.34
CA ILE A 246 7.09 -16.03 2.48
C ILE A 246 8.46 -16.38 3.07
N THR A 247 9.38 -16.87 2.25
CA THR A 247 10.72 -17.30 2.71
C THR A 247 11.56 -16.12 3.21
N GLY A 248 11.45 -14.97 2.54
CA GLY A 248 12.06 -13.72 2.97
C GLY A 248 11.55 -13.24 4.34
N LYS A 249 10.25 -13.34 4.62
CA LYS A 249 9.69 -13.01 5.95
C LYS A 249 10.29 -13.88 7.06
N VAL A 250 10.50 -15.17 6.81
CA VAL A 250 11.19 -16.06 7.76
C VAL A 250 12.64 -15.58 8.00
N GLY A 251 13.32 -15.10 6.96
CA GLY A 251 14.63 -14.46 7.06
C GLY A 251 14.65 -13.21 7.94
N VAL A 252 13.60 -12.38 7.86
CA VAL A 252 13.42 -11.20 8.74
C VAL A 252 13.23 -11.63 10.20
N LEU A 253 12.42 -12.66 10.47
CA LEU A 253 12.24 -13.18 11.83
C LEU A 253 13.55 -13.72 12.40
N ARG A 254 14.32 -14.46 11.60
CA ARG A 254 15.65 -14.94 11.98
C ARG A 254 16.61 -13.78 12.28
N TRP A 255 16.60 -12.74 11.44
CA TRP A 255 17.39 -11.53 11.64
C TRP A 255 17.07 -10.85 12.98
N ILE A 256 15.79 -10.62 13.27
CA ILE A 256 15.36 -10.01 14.53
C ILE A 256 15.80 -10.89 15.70
N GLY A 257 15.57 -12.19 15.63
CA GLY A 257 15.97 -13.14 16.67
C GLY A 257 17.46 -13.13 16.99
N ARG A 258 18.32 -13.07 15.96
CA ARG A 258 19.78 -13.04 16.17
C ARG A 258 20.24 -11.75 16.86
N THR A 259 19.58 -10.61 16.58
CA THR A 259 19.97 -9.33 17.19
C THR A 259 19.80 -9.32 18.71
N ILE A 260 18.89 -10.16 19.22
CA ILE A 260 18.57 -10.24 20.64
C ILE A 260 19.55 -11.17 21.39
N PHE A 261 20.01 -12.28 20.79
CA PHE A 261 20.73 -13.33 21.51
C PHE A 261 22.10 -13.75 20.95
N THR A 262 22.45 -13.41 19.71
CA THR A 262 23.71 -13.83 19.08
C THR A 262 24.51 -12.61 18.62
N ARG A 263 25.29 -12.04 19.53
CA ARG A 263 26.39 -11.13 19.22
C ARG A 263 27.65 -11.96 18.94
N GLY A 264 27.73 -12.59 17.78
CA GLY A 264 28.89 -13.40 17.41
C GLY A 264 28.93 -13.70 15.91
N ALA A 265 30.15 -13.73 15.35
CA ALA A 265 30.43 -13.92 13.92
C ALA A 265 30.47 -15.40 13.49
N GLU A 266 30.21 -16.34 14.40
CA GLU A 266 30.26 -17.78 14.12
C GLU A 266 29.04 -18.24 13.29
N PRO A 267 29.21 -19.22 12.37
CA PRO A 267 28.11 -19.78 11.59
C PRO A 267 27.07 -20.43 12.50
N GLU A 268 25.82 -19.95 12.43
CA GLU A 268 24.74 -20.43 13.30
C GLU A 268 24.47 -21.93 13.11
N THR A 269 24.57 -22.70 14.19
CA THR A 269 24.11 -24.09 14.21
C THR A 269 22.60 -24.15 13.99
N ARG A 270 22.07 -25.26 13.43
CA ARG A 270 20.62 -25.44 13.20
C ARG A 270 19.74 -25.15 14.43
N LEU A 271 20.20 -25.54 15.62
CA LEU A 271 19.50 -25.27 16.88
C LEU A 271 19.45 -23.77 17.23
N GLN A 272 20.54 -23.04 16.96
CA GLN A 272 20.59 -21.58 17.14
C GLN A 272 19.68 -20.87 16.12
N ALA A 273 19.60 -21.37 14.89
CA ALA A 273 18.68 -20.87 13.88
C ALA A 273 17.22 -21.04 14.29
N ILE A 274 16.83 -22.23 14.80
CA ILE A 274 15.48 -22.46 15.34
C ILE A 274 15.19 -21.49 16.49
N ARG A 275 16.12 -21.35 17.45
CA ARG A 275 15.96 -20.43 18.58
C ARG A 275 15.76 -18.99 18.12
N SER A 276 16.58 -18.51 17.19
CA SER A 276 16.48 -17.14 16.66
C SER A 276 15.13 -16.91 15.99
N VAL A 277 14.66 -17.81 15.13
CA VAL A 277 13.34 -17.69 14.49
C VAL A 277 12.21 -17.70 15.52
N SER A 278 12.25 -18.58 16.53
CA SER A 278 11.24 -18.62 17.59
C SER A 278 11.18 -17.30 18.39
N VAL A 279 12.35 -16.74 18.73
CA VAL A 279 12.43 -15.45 19.42
C VAL A 279 11.90 -14.32 18.53
N GLY A 280 12.32 -14.26 17.28
CA GLY A 280 11.86 -13.24 16.34
C GLY A 280 10.36 -13.33 16.11
N PHE A 281 9.81 -14.54 16.01
CA PHE A 281 8.38 -14.79 15.91
C PHE A 281 7.63 -14.27 17.14
N LEU A 282 8.11 -14.56 18.35
CA LEU A 282 7.50 -14.06 19.58
C LEU A 282 7.53 -12.53 19.65
N ALA A 283 8.67 -11.91 19.33
CA ALA A 283 8.82 -10.46 19.33
C ALA A 283 7.86 -9.78 18.35
N ILE A 284 7.75 -10.28 17.13
CA ILE A 284 6.81 -9.75 16.13
C ILE A 284 5.36 -10.03 16.51
N SER A 285 5.07 -11.17 17.13
CA SER A 285 3.71 -11.48 17.60
C SER A 285 3.23 -10.46 18.63
N LEU A 286 4.09 -10.03 19.55
CA LEU A 286 3.79 -8.95 20.50
C LEU A 286 3.52 -7.63 19.78
N LEU A 287 4.31 -7.32 18.75
CA LEU A 287 4.15 -6.08 17.97
C LEU A 287 2.84 -6.07 17.15
N TYR A 288 2.40 -7.23 16.68
CA TYR A 288 1.11 -7.43 16.00
C TYR A 288 -0.12 -7.32 16.91
N MET A 289 0.06 -7.37 18.24
CA MET A 289 -1.02 -7.13 19.20
C MET A 289 -1.31 -5.64 19.42
N VAL A 290 -0.40 -4.75 19.01
CA VAL A 290 -0.55 -3.30 19.17
C VAL A 290 -1.35 -2.72 18.00
N PRO A 291 -2.45 -1.95 18.24
CA PRO A 291 -3.24 -1.31 17.20
C PRO A 291 -2.40 -0.42 16.29
N VAL A 292 -2.73 -0.36 14.99
CA VAL A 292 -2.00 0.33 13.91
C VAL A 292 -0.58 -0.19 13.65
N VAL A 293 0.22 -0.32 14.71
CA VAL A 293 1.59 -0.85 14.68
C VAL A 293 1.63 -2.27 14.10
N GLY A 294 0.62 -3.09 14.37
CA GLY A 294 0.52 -4.43 13.81
C GLY A 294 0.48 -4.45 12.28
N ILE A 295 -0.41 -3.66 11.66
CA ILE A 295 -0.48 -3.53 10.19
C ILE A 295 0.81 -2.96 9.62
N VAL A 296 1.35 -1.89 10.22
CA VAL A 296 2.60 -1.28 9.75
C VAL A 296 3.73 -2.29 9.80
N THR A 297 3.86 -3.02 10.90
CA THR A 297 4.88 -4.06 11.06
C THR A 297 4.71 -5.17 10.02
N TRP A 298 3.48 -5.62 9.78
CA TRP A 298 3.20 -6.67 8.80
C TRP A 298 3.59 -6.26 7.37
N ALA A 299 3.26 -5.02 7.00
CA ALA A 299 3.64 -4.45 5.72
C ALA A 299 5.17 -4.33 5.61
N MET A 300 5.83 -3.78 6.62
CA MET A 300 7.28 -3.58 6.64
C MET A 300 8.05 -4.89 6.54
N ILE A 301 7.69 -5.91 7.34
CA ILE A 301 8.33 -7.24 7.27
C ILE A 301 8.15 -7.86 5.89
N GLY A 302 6.98 -7.66 5.26
CA GLY A 302 6.75 -8.11 3.89
C GLY A 302 7.71 -7.48 2.88
N VAL A 303 7.89 -6.17 2.95
CA VAL A 303 8.81 -5.43 2.06
C VAL A 303 10.27 -5.85 2.30
N PHE A 304 10.71 -5.91 3.56
CA PHE A 304 12.06 -6.37 3.90
C PHE A 304 12.32 -7.80 3.45
N GLY A 305 11.35 -8.69 3.66
CA GLY A 305 11.44 -10.10 3.28
C GLY A 305 11.61 -10.27 1.77
N LEU A 306 10.72 -9.66 0.98
CA LEU A 306 10.81 -9.71 -0.47
C LEU A 306 12.13 -9.14 -0.99
N GLY A 307 12.55 -8.00 -0.43
CA GLY A 307 13.79 -7.34 -0.81
C GLY A 307 15.04 -8.17 -0.54
N ALA A 308 15.15 -8.78 0.64
CA ALA A 308 16.26 -9.67 0.97
C ALA A 308 16.32 -10.89 0.03
N ALA A 309 15.16 -11.47 -0.28
CA ALA A 309 15.06 -12.59 -1.21
C ALA A 309 15.51 -12.21 -2.63
N THR A 310 15.03 -11.07 -3.16
CA THR A 310 15.42 -10.58 -4.48
C THR A 310 16.91 -10.27 -4.57
N GLN A 311 17.48 -9.62 -3.55
CA GLN A 311 18.90 -9.28 -3.54
C GLN A 311 19.78 -10.52 -3.53
N HIS A 312 19.41 -11.53 -2.74
CA HIS A 312 20.11 -12.80 -2.74
C HIS A 312 20.06 -13.48 -4.11
N PHE A 313 18.88 -13.55 -4.73
CA PHE A 313 18.71 -14.11 -6.08
C PHE A 313 19.58 -13.38 -7.13
N LEU A 314 19.55 -12.04 -7.14
CA LEU A 314 20.37 -11.22 -8.05
C LEU A 314 21.87 -11.39 -7.80
N SER A 315 22.29 -11.59 -6.55
CA SER A 315 23.68 -11.85 -6.20
C SER A 315 24.15 -13.22 -6.70
N GLY A 316 23.26 -14.23 -6.68
CA GLY A 316 23.50 -15.54 -7.29
C GLY A 316 23.75 -15.43 -8.79
N LEU A 317 22.86 -14.74 -9.52
CA LEU A 317 23.01 -14.52 -10.97
C LEU A 317 24.29 -13.76 -11.33
N ARG A 318 24.77 -12.84 -10.48
CA ARG A 318 26.03 -12.12 -10.71
C ARG A 318 27.25 -13.02 -10.48
N ARG A 319 27.16 -13.98 -9.56
CA ARG A 319 28.24 -14.91 -9.23
C ARG A 319 28.48 -15.93 -10.36
N GLU A 320 27.45 -16.20 -11.16
CA GLU A 320 27.54 -17.03 -12.36
C GLU A 320 28.12 -16.30 -13.58
N ARG A 321 28.22 -14.95 -13.55
CA ARG A 321 28.87 -14.20 -14.63
C ARG A 321 30.39 -14.30 -14.49
N PRO A 322 31.14 -14.73 -15.52
CA PRO A 322 32.59 -14.78 -15.45
C PRO A 322 33.17 -13.39 -15.16
N PRO A 323 34.22 -13.29 -14.32
CA PRO A 323 34.85 -12.02 -14.02
C PRO A 323 35.30 -11.37 -15.32
N LYS A 324 34.93 -10.09 -15.51
CA LYS A 324 35.33 -9.33 -16.69
C LYS A 324 36.86 -9.34 -16.74
N PRO A 325 37.49 -9.77 -17.86
CA PRO A 325 38.94 -9.83 -17.94
C PRO A 325 39.51 -8.47 -17.56
N PRO A 326 40.59 -8.42 -16.74
CA PRO A 326 41.21 -7.18 -16.36
C PRO A 326 41.46 -6.37 -17.64
N LYS A 327 41.03 -5.10 -17.64
CA LYS A 327 41.37 -4.19 -18.74
C LYS A 327 42.88 -4.27 -18.91
N ALA A 328 43.33 -4.67 -20.09
CA ALA A 328 44.75 -4.69 -20.42
C ALA A 328 45.36 -3.35 -19.95
N PRO A 329 46.56 -3.37 -19.32
CA PRO A 329 47.24 -2.14 -18.97
C PRO A 329 47.21 -1.23 -20.20
N LYS A 330 46.69 -0.02 -20.03
CA LYS A 330 46.71 0.98 -21.10
C LYS A 330 48.16 1.05 -21.56
N ALA A 331 48.42 0.71 -22.83
CA ALA A 331 49.77 0.70 -23.37
C ALA A 331 50.46 2.02 -22.96
N PRO A 332 51.71 1.98 -22.48
CA PRO A 332 52.43 3.20 -22.18
C PRO A 332 52.28 4.14 -23.38
N ALA A 333 51.89 5.40 -23.11
CA ALA A 333 51.93 6.41 -24.16
C ALA A 333 53.33 6.34 -24.82
N PRO A 334 53.42 6.40 -26.16
CA PRO A 334 54.70 6.29 -26.83
C PRO A 334 55.66 7.29 -26.20
N ALA A 335 56.81 6.78 -25.73
CA ALA A 335 57.88 7.60 -25.22
C ALA A 335 58.27 8.63 -26.30
N PRO A 336 58.55 9.89 -25.94
CA PRO A 336 59.07 10.86 -26.88
C PRO A 336 60.33 10.27 -27.53
N THR A 337 60.33 10.23 -28.86
CA THR A 337 61.43 9.72 -29.67
C THR A 337 62.73 10.44 -29.30
N PRO A 338 63.80 9.74 -28.88
CA PRO A 338 65.11 10.34 -28.74
C PRO A 338 65.74 10.40 -30.14
N GLY A 339 65.73 11.57 -30.75
CA GLY A 339 66.22 11.75 -32.11
C GLY A 339 65.93 13.11 -32.70
N GLY A 340 66.42 14.16 -32.05
CA GLY A 340 66.52 15.51 -32.59
C GLY A 340 67.69 16.19 -31.90
N GLU A 341 68.79 16.34 -32.62
CA GLU A 341 70.03 16.96 -32.12
C GLU A 341 69.77 18.33 -31.50
N PRO A 342 70.52 18.74 -30.47
CA PRO A 342 70.47 20.09 -29.95
C PRO A 342 70.99 21.04 -31.03
N VAL A 343 70.10 21.78 -31.68
CA VAL A 343 70.51 22.94 -32.48
C VAL A 343 71.06 23.96 -31.48
N PHE A 344 72.39 23.97 -31.39
CA PHE A 344 73.15 25.04 -30.77
C PHE A 344 72.65 26.37 -31.33
N ALA A 345 72.34 27.29 -30.42
CA ALA A 345 72.10 28.69 -30.72
C ALA A 345 73.34 29.25 -31.47
N ALA A 346 73.22 29.33 -32.79
CA ALA A 346 74.19 29.97 -33.64
C ALA A 346 73.99 31.49 -33.56
N ALA A 347 75.06 32.15 -33.10
CA ALA A 347 75.51 33.50 -33.44
C ALA A 347 74.45 34.55 -33.80
N VAL A 348 74.37 35.56 -32.91
CA VAL A 348 73.88 36.91 -33.19
C VAL A 348 74.47 37.45 -34.50
N PRO A 349 73.66 37.83 -35.51
CA PRO A 349 74.11 38.69 -36.60
C PRO A 349 74.07 40.16 -36.16
N PRO A 350 74.97 41.02 -36.67
CA PRO A 350 75.02 42.42 -36.30
C PRO A 350 73.81 43.19 -36.85
N GLU A 351 73.35 44.17 -36.08
CA GLU A 351 72.35 45.16 -36.48
C GLU A 351 72.68 45.77 -37.85
N SER A 352 71.72 45.70 -38.75
CA SER A 352 71.65 46.51 -39.98
C SER A 352 70.48 47.50 -39.82
N PRO A 353 70.63 48.74 -40.31
CA PRO A 353 69.89 49.88 -39.78
C PRO A 353 68.41 49.91 -40.19
N MET A 354 67.60 50.43 -39.27
CA MET A 354 66.18 50.76 -39.37
C MET A 354 65.73 51.26 -40.76
N ASP A 355 64.76 50.57 -41.36
CA ASP A 355 63.95 51.12 -42.46
C ASP A 355 62.53 51.42 -41.93
N TYR A 356 62.29 52.70 -41.61
CA TYR A 356 61.00 53.25 -41.20
C TYR A 356 60.08 53.40 -42.40
N ARG A 357 59.58 52.30 -42.98
CA ARG A 357 58.55 52.40 -44.02
C ARG A 357 57.49 51.31 -43.86
N HIS A 358 56.33 51.78 -43.39
CA HIS A 358 55.00 51.18 -43.51
C HIS A 358 54.67 50.05 -42.52
N ALA A 359 54.59 50.41 -41.23
CA ALA A 359 53.84 49.65 -40.25
C ALA A 359 52.33 49.75 -40.55
N ALA A 360 51.76 48.71 -41.15
CA ALA A 360 50.32 48.51 -41.17
C ALA A 360 49.89 48.06 -39.76
N PRO A 361 48.83 48.65 -39.15
CA PRO A 361 48.37 48.21 -37.84
C PRO A 361 47.83 46.78 -37.94
N GLU A 362 48.40 45.88 -37.14
CA GLU A 362 47.92 44.52 -36.94
C GLU A 362 46.47 44.57 -36.38
N PRO A 363 45.51 43.79 -36.93
CA PRO A 363 44.14 43.82 -36.44
C PRO A 363 44.08 43.34 -34.98
N PRO A 364 43.25 43.97 -34.12
CA PRO A 364 43.16 43.60 -32.72
C PRO A 364 42.72 42.13 -32.57
N PRO A 365 43.22 41.40 -31.55
CA PRO A 365 42.81 40.03 -31.31
C PRO A 365 41.28 39.95 -31.12
N PRO A 366 40.62 38.89 -31.61
CA PRO A 366 39.18 38.75 -31.46
C PRO A 366 38.80 38.81 -29.97
N PRO A 367 37.67 39.47 -29.64
CA PRO A 367 37.23 39.52 -28.25
C PRO A 367 37.09 38.11 -27.70
N PRO A 368 37.43 37.86 -26.42
CA PRO A 368 37.19 36.57 -25.81
C PRO A 368 35.71 36.22 -26.02
N PRO A 369 35.39 34.95 -26.31
CA PRO A 369 34.00 34.54 -26.45
C PRO A 369 33.24 35.05 -25.21
N PRO A 370 32.05 35.65 -25.40
CA PRO A 370 31.27 36.12 -24.26
C PRO A 370 31.18 34.97 -23.26
N PRO A 371 31.35 35.23 -21.95
CA PRO A 371 31.22 34.18 -20.96
C PRO A 371 29.91 33.46 -21.25
N THR A 372 30.00 32.19 -21.62
CA THR A 372 28.84 31.34 -21.78
C THR A 372 28.17 31.39 -20.42
N PHE A 373 27.05 32.13 -20.33
CA PHE A 373 26.29 32.23 -19.11
C PHE A 373 25.94 30.80 -18.70
N ALA A 374 26.61 30.27 -17.67
CA ALA A 374 26.10 29.10 -16.98
C ALA A 374 24.70 29.51 -16.49
N PRO A 375 23.61 28.80 -16.87
CA PRO A 375 22.29 29.10 -16.32
C PRO A 375 22.44 29.12 -14.79
N GLY A 376 22.06 30.24 -14.18
CA GLY A 376 22.41 30.57 -12.80
C GLY A 376 22.19 29.37 -11.87
N ASP A 377 23.19 29.07 -11.03
CA ASP A 377 23.18 27.90 -10.14
C ASP A 377 21.88 27.90 -9.33
N LEU A 378 20.94 27.03 -9.72
CA LEU A 378 19.58 27.02 -9.17
C LEU A 378 19.59 26.77 -7.64
N ARG A 379 20.71 26.29 -7.09
CA ARG A 379 20.92 26.14 -5.65
C ARG A 379 21.03 27.45 -4.88
N ALA A 380 21.31 28.56 -5.56
CA ALA A 380 21.37 29.88 -4.94
C ALA A 380 19.97 30.39 -4.56
N PHE A 381 18.90 29.78 -5.08
CA PHE A 381 17.53 30.13 -4.72
C PHE A 381 17.15 29.61 -3.32
N PRO A 382 16.26 30.31 -2.60
CA PRO A 382 15.84 29.91 -1.27
C PRO A 382 15.19 28.53 -1.31
N HIS A 383 15.49 27.72 -0.31
CA HIS A 383 14.95 26.39 -0.18
C HIS A 383 13.43 26.45 0.04
N ALA A 384 12.71 25.49 -0.53
CA ALA A 384 11.26 25.44 -0.48
C ALA A 384 10.78 25.00 0.91
N ALA A 385 10.05 25.89 1.58
CA ALA A 385 9.49 25.65 2.91
C ALA A 385 8.47 24.51 2.91
N PHE A 386 8.20 23.94 4.10
CA PHE A 386 7.25 22.84 4.27
C PHE A 386 5.87 23.14 3.69
N LEU A 387 5.32 24.33 3.98
CA LEU A 387 3.99 24.73 3.52
C LEU A 387 3.91 24.87 1.99
N ASP A 388 4.98 25.36 1.35
CA ASP A 388 5.04 25.45 -0.11
C ASP A 388 4.99 24.05 -0.75
N ARG A 389 5.72 23.09 -0.16
CA ARG A 389 5.72 21.69 -0.62
C ARG A 389 4.40 20.98 -0.32
N LEU A 390 3.77 21.28 0.81
CA LEU A 390 2.46 20.74 1.18
C LEU A 390 1.37 21.26 0.24
N ALA A 391 1.42 22.54 -0.14
CA ALA A 391 0.51 23.13 -1.11
C ALA A 391 0.69 22.50 -2.50
N ALA A 392 1.93 22.32 -2.95
CA ALA A 392 2.23 21.61 -4.20
C ALA A 392 1.68 20.17 -4.16
N LEU A 393 1.91 19.44 -3.07
CA LEU A 393 1.39 18.08 -2.88
C LEU A 393 -0.14 18.04 -2.90
N ALA A 394 -0.81 18.99 -2.26
CA ALA A 394 -2.27 19.06 -2.24
C ALA A 394 -2.84 19.27 -3.66
N ILE A 395 -2.21 20.14 -4.47
CA ILE A 395 -2.59 20.35 -5.87
C ILE A 395 -2.42 19.07 -6.67
N ASP A 396 -1.28 18.38 -6.52
CA ASP A 396 -1.01 17.11 -7.21
C ASP A 396 -2.01 16.02 -6.80
N LEU A 397 -2.38 15.93 -5.52
CA LEU A 397 -3.38 14.98 -5.02
C LEU A 397 -4.77 15.27 -5.57
N ILE A 398 -5.19 16.54 -5.62
CA ILE A 398 -6.47 16.94 -6.22
C ILE A 398 -6.48 16.60 -7.71
N LEU A 399 -5.40 16.92 -8.43
CA LEU A 399 -5.30 16.64 -9.86
C LEU A 399 -5.45 15.15 -10.17
N ILE A 400 -4.68 14.30 -9.48
CA ILE A 400 -4.75 12.85 -9.66
C ILE A 400 -6.08 12.29 -9.15
N GLY A 401 -6.65 12.86 -8.09
CA GLY A 401 -7.96 12.49 -7.56
C GLY A 401 -9.08 12.74 -8.56
N VAL A 402 -9.11 13.91 -9.18
CA VAL A 402 -10.07 14.26 -10.25
C VAL A 402 -9.87 13.36 -11.46
N LEU A 403 -8.63 13.16 -11.91
CA LEU A 403 -8.34 12.29 -13.05
C LEU A 403 -8.80 10.84 -12.80
N THR A 404 -8.53 10.32 -11.60
CA THR A 404 -8.98 8.99 -11.18
C THR A 404 -10.50 8.92 -11.11
N SER A 405 -11.17 9.95 -10.55
CA SER A 405 -12.63 10.03 -10.50
C SER A 405 -13.27 10.04 -11.90
N ILE A 406 -12.67 10.75 -12.87
CA ILE A 406 -13.15 10.79 -14.26
C ILE A 406 -12.96 9.41 -14.92
N MET A 407 -11.80 8.79 -14.75
CA MET A 407 -11.51 7.45 -15.30
C MET A 407 -12.46 6.38 -14.74
N VAL A 408 -12.70 6.39 -13.43
CA VAL A 408 -13.61 5.45 -12.74
C VAL A 408 -15.06 5.70 -13.18
N SER A 409 -15.50 6.96 -13.24
CA SER A 409 -16.86 7.31 -13.69
C SER A 409 -17.15 6.92 -15.14
N SER A 410 -16.11 6.82 -15.98
CA SER A 410 -16.22 6.51 -17.41
C SER A 410 -16.22 5.00 -17.74
N ARG A 411 -15.86 4.11 -16.79
CA ARG A 411 -15.79 2.66 -17.03
C ARG A 411 -16.30 1.86 -15.81
N ARG A 412 -17.48 1.24 -15.94
CA ARG A 412 -18.12 0.32 -14.95
C ARG A 412 -17.40 -1.04 -14.80
N THR A 413 -16.07 -1.08 -14.68
CA THR A 413 -15.34 -2.36 -14.64
C THR A 413 -14.15 -2.37 -13.67
N PHE A 414 -13.96 -1.32 -12.85
CA PHE A 414 -12.76 -1.16 -12.02
C PHE A 414 -13.12 -0.85 -10.56
N ASP A 415 -13.95 -1.67 -9.94
CA ASP A 415 -14.60 -1.30 -8.67
C ASP A 415 -13.82 -1.60 -7.37
N ASP A 416 -12.63 -2.23 -7.34
CA ASP A 416 -12.05 -2.65 -6.03
C ASP A 416 -10.51 -2.58 -5.81
N GLU A 417 -9.71 -1.97 -6.69
CA GLU A 417 -8.24 -1.98 -6.54
C GLU A 417 -7.63 -0.59 -6.21
N PRO A 418 -6.57 -0.51 -5.38
CA PRO A 418 -5.96 0.74 -4.94
C PRO A 418 -5.06 1.35 -6.02
N TYR A 419 -5.63 1.72 -7.17
CA TYR A 419 -4.91 2.33 -8.28
C TYR A 419 -4.42 3.75 -7.96
N PHE A 420 -5.14 4.48 -7.11
CA PHE A 420 -4.81 5.86 -6.76
C PHE A 420 -3.37 6.04 -6.27
N PRO A 421 -2.87 5.31 -5.24
CA PRO A 421 -1.49 5.46 -4.80
C PRO A 421 -0.50 5.08 -5.89
N MET A 422 -0.73 3.99 -6.63
CA MET A 422 0.18 3.54 -7.69
C MET A 422 0.29 4.56 -8.83
N LEU A 423 -0.86 5.11 -9.27
CA LEU A 423 -0.92 6.16 -10.30
C LEU A 423 -0.28 7.46 -9.81
N PHE A 424 -0.53 7.84 -8.56
CA PHE A 424 0.07 9.02 -7.94
C PHE A 424 1.60 8.91 -7.86
N PHE A 425 2.12 7.77 -7.42
CA PHE A 425 3.57 7.53 -7.39
C PHE A 425 4.18 7.49 -8.78
N ALA A 426 3.51 6.85 -9.75
CA ALA A 426 3.95 6.83 -11.14
C ALA A 426 4.00 8.25 -11.75
N TYR A 427 2.96 9.06 -11.50
CA TYR A 427 2.90 10.46 -11.90
C TYR A 427 4.09 11.25 -11.32
N CYS A 428 4.32 11.18 -10.00
CA CYS A 428 5.40 11.91 -9.36
C CYS A 428 6.77 11.48 -9.92
N ALA A 429 7.01 10.18 -10.05
CA ALA A 429 8.27 9.65 -10.57
C ALA A 429 8.52 10.10 -12.02
N LEU A 430 7.49 10.05 -12.88
CA LEU A 430 7.60 10.44 -14.29
C LEU A 430 7.85 11.95 -14.43
N PHE A 431 7.09 12.78 -13.72
CA PHE A 431 7.21 14.23 -13.80
C PHE A 431 8.53 14.74 -13.21
N TRP A 432 9.00 14.16 -12.10
CA TRP A 432 10.33 14.48 -11.58
C TRP A 432 11.44 14.05 -12.53
N ALA A 433 11.31 12.90 -13.18
CA ALA A 433 12.33 12.43 -14.11
C ALA A 433 12.33 13.20 -15.44
N TRP A 434 11.19 13.73 -15.87
CA TRP A 434 11.08 14.47 -17.13
C TRP A 434 11.35 15.96 -16.95
N GLN A 435 10.74 16.61 -15.96
CA GLN A 435 10.72 18.07 -15.83
C GLN A 435 11.44 18.59 -14.57
N GLY A 436 11.90 17.69 -13.68
CA GLY A 436 12.45 18.08 -12.39
C GLY A 436 11.44 18.80 -11.48
N THR A 437 10.14 18.65 -11.73
CA THR A 437 9.04 19.21 -10.93
C THR A 437 7.72 18.53 -11.28
N THR A 438 6.74 18.56 -10.38
CA THR A 438 5.34 18.17 -10.65
C THR A 438 4.51 19.38 -11.08
N ILE A 439 3.26 19.15 -11.52
CA ILE A 439 2.32 20.23 -11.86
C ILE A 439 2.04 21.11 -10.63
N GLY A 440 1.80 20.52 -9.46
CA GLY A 440 1.70 21.27 -8.20
C GLY A 440 2.98 22.04 -7.88
N GLY A 441 4.15 21.43 -8.14
CA GLY A 441 5.44 22.10 -8.03
C GLY A 441 5.56 23.32 -8.96
N ILE A 442 5.11 23.22 -10.21
CA ILE A 442 5.11 24.33 -11.18
C ILE A 442 4.22 25.47 -10.67
N VAL A 443 3.02 25.17 -10.19
CA VAL A 443 2.09 26.18 -9.66
C VAL A 443 2.69 26.88 -8.44
N CYS A 444 3.39 26.14 -7.58
CA CYS A 444 4.08 26.68 -6.39
C CYS A 444 5.48 27.25 -6.68
N ASN A 445 5.93 27.25 -7.95
CA ASN A 445 7.27 27.67 -8.39
C ASN A 445 8.41 26.93 -7.68
N LEU A 446 8.25 25.62 -7.53
CA LEU A 446 9.22 24.73 -6.93
C LEU A 446 10.00 24.01 -8.01
N ARG A 447 11.31 23.85 -7.78
CA ARG A 447 12.19 23.12 -8.70
C ARG A 447 13.11 22.18 -7.96
N MET A 448 13.26 20.98 -8.53
CA MET A 448 14.22 20.00 -8.05
C MET A 448 15.60 20.27 -8.62
N VAL A 449 16.61 20.24 -7.77
CA VAL A 449 18.00 20.39 -8.17
C VAL A 449 18.83 19.34 -7.42
N LYS A 450 19.86 18.81 -8.07
CA LYS A 450 20.80 17.90 -7.41
C LYS A 450 21.67 18.68 -6.43
N ALA A 451 21.91 18.14 -5.24
CA ALA A 451 22.71 18.80 -4.22
C ALA A 451 24.17 19.03 -4.67
N ASP A 452 24.69 18.15 -5.54
CA ASP A 452 26.04 18.24 -6.11
C ASP A 452 26.15 19.13 -7.36
N GLY A 453 25.02 19.61 -7.90
CA GLY A 453 24.99 20.52 -9.04
C GLY A 453 25.02 19.91 -10.40
N LYS A 454 25.08 18.59 -10.45
CA LYS A 454 24.93 17.89 -11.71
C LYS A 454 23.46 17.90 -12.14
N ARG A 455 23.24 17.60 -13.41
CA ARG A 455 21.89 17.44 -13.95
C ARG A 455 21.16 16.31 -13.21
N LEU A 456 19.86 16.48 -13.04
CA LEU A 456 19.01 15.48 -12.42
C LEU A 456 18.92 14.27 -13.37
N GLU A 457 19.29 13.09 -12.91
CA GLU A 457 19.14 11.86 -13.69
C GLU A 457 17.81 11.18 -13.34
N PHE A 458 17.27 10.38 -14.28
CA PHE A 458 16.07 9.56 -14.04
C PHE A 458 16.20 8.70 -12.76
N VAL A 459 17.40 8.18 -12.51
CA VAL A 459 17.69 7.36 -11.31
C VAL A 459 17.50 8.18 -10.03
N ASP A 460 17.86 9.46 -10.01
CA ASP A 460 17.70 10.32 -8.84
C ASP A 460 16.21 10.53 -8.52
N ALA A 461 15.41 10.82 -9.55
CA ALA A 461 13.95 10.96 -9.41
C ALA A 461 13.28 9.66 -8.95
N PHE A 462 13.77 8.52 -9.44
CA PHE A 462 13.27 7.20 -9.06
C PHE A 462 13.60 6.83 -7.60
N VAL A 463 14.85 7.03 -7.19
CA VAL A 463 15.31 6.82 -5.81
C VAL A 463 14.54 7.73 -4.85
N ARG A 464 14.28 8.98 -5.26
CA ARG A 464 13.45 9.92 -4.52
C ARG A 464 12.01 9.42 -4.35
N ALA A 465 11.38 8.91 -5.41
CA ALA A 465 10.02 8.37 -5.32
C ALA A 465 9.93 7.19 -4.33
N LEU A 466 10.89 6.26 -4.36
CA LEU A 466 10.98 5.16 -3.39
C LEU A 466 11.19 5.66 -1.95
N GLY A 467 12.05 6.67 -1.76
CA GLY A 467 12.21 7.32 -0.45
C GLY A 467 10.93 8.00 0.04
N GLY A 468 10.09 8.48 -0.89
CA GLY A 468 8.77 9.04 -0.59
C GLY A 468 7.84 7.98 0.04
N VAL A 469 7.81 6.77 -0.53
CA VAL A 469 7.04 5.66 0.04
C VAL A 469 7.56 5.28 1.42
N LEU A 470 8.88 5.25 1.64
CA LEU A 470 9.46 5.04 2.98
C LEU A 470 8.95 6.08 3.99
N SER A 471 8.83 7.33 3.55
CA SER A 471 8.32 8.43 4.38
C SER A 471 6.83 8.23 4.72
N VAL A 472 6.02 7.73 3.79
CA VAL A 472 4.61 7.35 4.03
C VAL A 472 4.52 6.15 4.98
N ALA A 473 5.34 5.11 4.77
CA ALA A 473 5.37 3.92 5.62
C ALA A 473 5.74 4.24 7.07
N ALA A 474 6.58 5.26 7.28
CA ALA A 474 6.91 5.81 8.60
C ALA A 474 5.86 6.82 9.11
N LEU A 475 4.59 6.69 8.72
CA LEU A 475 3.47 7.56 9.11
C LEU A 475 3.71 9.06 8.84
N GLY A 476 4.47 9.37 7.79
CA GLY A 476 4.77 10.73 7.37
C GLY A 476 5.94 11.40 8.10
N ILE A 477 6.60 10.73 9.04
CA ILE A 477 7.77 11.26 9.77
C ILE A 477 8.86 11.72 8.80
N GLY A 478 9.09 10.96 7.72
CA GLY A 478 10.09 11.30 6.72
C GLY A 478 9.81 12.60 5.95
N PHE A 479 8.53 13.01 5.84
CA PHE A 479 8.15 14.31 5.29
C PHE A 479 8.31 15.43 6.32
N LEU A 480 7.92 15.19 7.57
CA LEU A 480 8.03 16.16 8.67
C LEU A 480 9.48 16.51 9.02
N TRP A 481 10.44 15.66 8.65
CA TRP A 481 11.87 15.88 8.87
C TRP A 481 12.39 17.21 8.29
N ILE A 482 11.72 17.73 7.26
CA ILE A 482 12.00 19.05 6.68
C ILE A 482 11.94 20.20 7.69
N LEU A 483 11.12 20.10 8.73
CA LEU A 483 10.98 21.13 9.78
C LEU A 483 12.22 21.20 10.68
N ARG A 484 12.99 20.11 10.73
CA ARG A 484 14.20 19.99 11.57
C ARG A 484 15.48 20.22 10.80
N ASP A 485 15.47 19.90 9.50
CA ASP A 485 16.66 19.93 8.66
C ASP A 485 17.05 21.35 8.23
N PRO A 486 18.30 21.81 8.45
CA PRO A 486 18.74 23.16 8.06
C PRO A 486 18.65 23.44 6.55
N GLN A 487 18.73 22.39 5.73
CA GLN A 487 18.62 22.49 4.27
C GLN A 487 17.19 22.19 3.80
N GLN A 488 16.21 22.12 4.70
CA GLN A 488 14.82 21.79 4.40
C GLN A 488 14.72 20.51 3.52
N GLN A 489 15.49 19.49 3.85
CA GLN A 489 15.43 18.19 3.18
C GLN A 489 14.58 17.18 3.96
N ALA A 490 13.64 16.55 3.27
CA ALA A 490 12.95 15.35 3.72
C ALA A 490 13.83 14.10 3.54
N TRP A 491 13.42 12.95 4.10
CA TRP A 491 14.21 11.70 3.97
C TRP A 491 14.45 11.32 2.52
N HIS A 492 13.44 11.45 1.66
CA HIS A 492 13.55 11.15 0.24
C HIS A 492 14.48 12.11 -0.51
N ASP A 493 14.60 13.37 -0.06
CA ASP A 493 15.56 14.34 -0.61
C ASP A 493 17.00 13.91 -0.30
N LYS A 494 17.24 13.55 0.97
CA LYS A 494 18.55 13.11 1.45
C LYS A 494 19.00 11.83 0.77
N ILE A 495 18.10 10.85 0.66
CA ILE A 495 18.40 9.55 0.03
C ILE A 495 18.73 9.73 -1.46
N ALA A 496 18.03 10.65 -2.14
CA ALA A 496 18.27 10.94 -3.56
C ALA A 496 19.38 11.97 -3.83
N GLY A 497 19.95 12.59 -2.79
CA GLY A 497 20.93 13.67 -2.95
C GLY A 497 20.37 14.90 -3.66
N THR A 498 19.10 15.25 -3.40
CA THR A 498 18.39 16.35 -4.07
C THR A 498 17.98 17.43 -3.07
N ILE A 499 17.76 18.65 -3.58
CA ILE A 499 17.17 19.77 -2.86
C ILE A 499 16.04 20.37 -3.69
N VAL A 500 15.08 21.01 -3.02
CA VAL A 500 13.97 21.71 -3.67
C VAL A 500 14.08 23.19 -3.37
N VAL A 501 14.13 23.98 -4.42
CA VAL A 501 14.31 25.44 -4.35
C VAL A 501 13.09 26.14 -4.93
N LYS A 502 12.84 27.37 -4.48
CA LYS A 502 11.76 28.22 -4.99
C LYS A 502 12.29 29.15 -6.07
N VAL A 503 11.88 28.91 -7.31
CA VAL A 503 12.36 29.67 -8.49
C VAL A 503 11.41 30.81 -8.85
N PRO A 504 11.86 31.87 -9.53
CA PRO A 504 10.98 32.91 -10.05
C PRO A 504 10.01 32.39 -11.12
N ARG A 505 8.84 33.01 -11.21
CA ARG A 505 7.83 32.72 -12.25
C ARG A 505 8.44 32.92 -13.65
N GLY A 506 8.26 31.94 -14.53
CA GLY A 506 8.76 31.99 -15.92
C GLY A 506 10.17 31.43 -16.13
N THR A 507 10.77 30.78 -15.11
CA THR A 507 12.04 30.07 -15.30
C THR A 507 11.85 28.90 -16.29
N PRO A 508 12.65 28.78 -17.37
CA PRO A 508 12.50 27.71 -18.36
C PRO A 508 12.68 26.32 -17.72
N LEU A 509 11.79 25.39 -18.07
CA LEU A 509 11.96 23.97 -17.77
C LEU A 509 13.05 23.41 -18.71
N GLU A 510 13.98 22.61 -18.18
CA GLU A 510 15.14 22.07 -18.93
C GLU A 510 14.85 20.63 -19.37
#